data_AF-A0A2N4UQF2-F1
#
_entry.id   AF-A0A2N4UQF2-F1
#
_cell.length_a   1.000
_cell.length_b   1.000
_cell.length_c   1.000
_cell.angle_alpha   90.00
_cell.angle_beta   90.00
_cell.angle_gamma   90.00
#
_symmetry.space_group_name_H-M   'P 1'
#
loop_
_entity.id
_entity.type
_entity.pdbx_description
1 polymer ?
#
loop_
_entity_poly.entity_id
_entity_poly.type
_entity_poly.pdbx_seq_one_letter_code
_entity_poly.pdbx_strand_id
1 'polypeptide(L)'
;MCYLLQSYIAYADPVDTSAVSMLSVPNAMKQLESDGYYDFRMIKIERKHNEIAVKARNRVGEAVELEMDLYTGIILHEKMHSTEIQ
;
A
#
# COMPACT_ATOMS: atom_id res chain seq x y z
N MET A 1 8.33 -28.05 47.76
CA MET A 1 9.16 -28.10 46.54
C MET A 1 8.53 -27.17 45.51
N CYS A 2 8.99 -25.92 45.45
CA CYS A 2 8.52 -24.94 44.45
C CYS A 2 9.65 -24.75 43.43
N TYR A 3 9.37 -25.11 42.18
CA TYR A 3 10.30 -24.94 41.06
C TYR A 3 10.30 -23.47 40.63
N LEU A 4 11.48 -22.84 40.63
CA LEU A 4 11.71 -21.51 40.08
C LEU A 4 11.71 -21.63 38.54
N LEU A 5 10.71 -21.04 37.89
CA LEU A 5 10.67 -20.92 36.43
C LEU A 5 11.62 -19.80 36.02
N GLN A 6 12.72 -20.17 35.37
CA GLN A 6 13.68 -19.24 34.80
C GLN A 6 13.17 -18.73 33.45
N SER A 7 12.77 -17.46 33.39
CA SER A 7 12.40 -16.80 32.14
C SER A 7 13.65 -16.35 31.41
N TYR A 8 13.80 -16.77 30.16
CA TYR A 8 14.84 -16.29 29.26
C TYR A 8 14.29 -15.11 28.45
N ILE A 9 15.07 -14.03 28.39
CA ILE A 9 14.78 -12.90 27.50
C ILE A 9 15.11 -13.35 26.08
N ALA A 10 14.09 -13.42 25.22
CA ALA A 10 14.29 -13.61 23.79
C ALA A 10 14.64 -12.26 23.17
N TYR A 11 15.81 -12.18 22.53
CA TYR A 11 16.17 -11.06 21.66
C TYR A 11 15.73 -11.41 20.24
N ALA A 12 14.99 -10.51 19.59
CA ALA A 12 14.67 -10.66 18.17
C ALA A 12 15.93 -10.44 17.34
N ASP A 13 16.04 -11.16 16.22
CA ASP A 13 17.10 -10.91 15.24
C ASP A 13 17.04 -9.46 14.76
N PRO A 14 18.19 -8.81 14.52
CA PRO A 14 18.22 -7.44 14.02
C PRO A 14 17.51 -7.37 12.67
N VAL A 15 16.60 -6.41 12.54
CA VAL A 15 15.91 -6.14 11.26
C VAL A 15 16.91 -5.52 10.30
N ASP A 16 17.03 -6.09 9.10
CA ASP A 16 17.86 -5.54 8.04
C ASP A 16 17.33 -4.17 7.59
N THR A 17 18.07 -3.11 7.92
CA THR A 17 17.73 -1.72 7.56
C THR A 17 18.24 -1.32 6.17
N SER A 18 18.91 -2.22 5.45
CA SER A 18 19.46 -1.95 4.11
C SER A 18 18.46 -2.17 2.98
N ALA A 19 17.27 -2.72 3.29
CA ALA A 19 16.18 -2.82 2.33
C ALA A 19 15.68 -1.42 1.96
N VAL A 20 15.71 -1.08 0.67
CA VAL A 20 15.01 0.08 0.13
C VAL A 20 13.56 0.01 0.61
N SER A 21 13.17 0.97 1.45
CA SER A 21 11.89 0.99 2.13
C SER A 21 10.77 1.12 1.10
N MET A 22 10.18 -0.01 0.73
CA MET A 22 8.92 -0.08 -0.02
C MET A 22 7.86 0.82 0.62
N LEU A 23 7.10 1.52 -0.21
CA LEU A 23 6.01 2.35 0.24
C LEU A 23 4.95 1.48 0.92
N SER A 24 4.66 1.79 2.18
CA SER A 24 3.59 1.11 2.90
C SER A 24 2.23 1.50 2.31
N VAL A 25 1.27 0.57 2.30
CA VAL A 25 -0.11 0.85 1.86
C VAL A 25 -0.71 2.09 2.55
N PRO A 26 -0.57 2.29 3.88
CA PRO A 26 -1.07 3.51 4.53
C PRO A 26 -0.43 4.80 4.01
N ASN A 27 0.86 4.80 3.71
CA ASN A 27 1.54 5.99 3.16
C ASN A 27 1.09 6.28 1.73
N ALA A 28 0.95 5.22 0.92
CA ALA A 28 0.37 5.26 -0.41
C ALA A 28 -1.04 5.88 -0.40
N MET A 29 -1.93 5.41 0.49
CA MET A 29 -3.29 5.97 0.58
C MET A 29 -3.28 7.43 1.02
N LYS A 30 -2.46 7.81 2.00
CA LYS A 30 -2.33 9.22 2.42
C LYS A 30 -1.91 10.14 1.28
N GLN A 31 -1.00 9.68 0.43
CA GLN A 31 -0.57 10.44 -0.74
C GLN A 31 -1.73 10.60 -1.74
N LEU A 32 -2.43 9.51 -2.06
CA LEU A 32 -3.60 9.56 -2.94
C LEU A 32 -4.73 10.44 -2.36
N GLU A 33 -4.95 10.43 -1.05
CA GLU A 33 -5.88 11.33 -0.37
C GLU A 33 -5.47 12.80 -0.56
N SER A 34 -4.17 13.09 -0.41
CA SER A 34 -3.64 14.45 -0.63
C SER A 34 -3.76 14.90 -2.08
N ASP A 35 -3.71 13.95 -3.03
CA ASP A 35 -3.95 14.19 -4.45
C ASP A 35 -5.45 14.29 -4.79
N GLY A 36 -6.34 14.07 -3.81
CA GLY A 36 -7.78 14.26 -3.93
C GLY A 36 -8.55 13.03 -4.40
N TYR A 37 -7.92 11.85 -4.36
CA TYR A 37 -8.62 10.58 -4.53
C TYR A 37 -9.24 10.12 -3.20
N TYR A 38 -10.31 9.36 -3.28
CA TYR A 38 -11.02 8.83 -2.11
C TYR A 38 -11.75 7.52 -2.44
N ASP A 39 -12.43 6.91 -1.45
CA ASP A 39 -13.16 5.65 -1.64
C ASP A 39 -12.25 4.51 -2.18
N PHE A 40 -11.09 4.32 -1.54
CA PHE A 40 -10.11 3.31 -1.93
C PHE A 40 -10.64 1.88 -1.74
N ARG A 41 -10.49 1.07 -2.79
CA ARG A 41 -10.94 -0.32 -2.89
C ARG A 41 -9.91 -1.13 -3.66
N MET A 42 -9.95 -2.45 -3.48
CA MET A 42 -9.12 -3.41 -4.23
C MET A 42 -7.63 -3.02 -4.30
N ILE A 43 -7.03 -2.68 -3.15
CA ILE A 43 -5.61 -2.35 -3.07
C ILE A 43 -4.79 -3.63 -3.26
N LYS A 44 -3.88 -3.64 -4.24
CA LYS A 44 -3.03 -4.79 -4.57
C LYS A 44 -1.58 -4.35 -4.75
N ILE A 45 -0.65 -5.10 -4.16
CA ILE A 45 0.79 -4.90 -4.36
C ILE A 45 1.28 -5.87 -5.44
N GLU A 46 1.80 -5.34 -6.54
CA GLU A 46 2.36 -6.09 -7.65
C GLU A 46 3.90 -6.02 -7.62
N ARG A 47 4.53 -6.90 -6.83
CA ARG A 47 6.00 -6.94 -6.69
C ARG A 47 6.76 -7.26 -7.98
N LYS A 48 6.10 -7.90 -8.96
CA LYS A 48 6.71 -8.22 -10.26
C LYS A 48 6.94 -6.95 -11.10
N HIS A 49 6.05 -5.97 -10.96
CA HIS A 49 6.10 -4.69 -11.68
C HIS A 49 6.54 -3.53 -10.78
N ASN A 50 6.75 -3.79 -9.48
CA ASN A 50 7.03 -2.77 -8.47
C ASN A 50 5.93 -1.71 -8.40
N GLU A 51 4.68 -2.16 -8.32
CA GLU A 51 3.53 -1.27 -8.37
C GLU A 51 2.52 -1.55 -7.24
N ILE A 52 1.71 -0.53 -6.94
CA ILE A 52 0.50 -0.62 -6.13
C ILE A 52 -0.67 -0.25 -7.04
N ALA A 53 -1.56 -1.21 -7.27
CA ALA A 53 -2.81 -1.00 -7.99
C ALA A 53 -3.94 -0.70 -6.99
N VAL A 54 -4.74 0.34 -7.27
CA VAL A 54 -5.80 0.83 -6.38
C VAL A 54 -7.03 1.21 -7.21
N LYS A 55 -8.21 0.75 -6.83
CA LYS A 55 -9.46 1.33 -7.34
C LYS A 55 -9.90 2.44 -6.41
N ALA A 56 -10.20 3.61 -6.95
CA ALA A 56 -10.57 4.79 -6.16
C ALA A 56 -11.61 5.63 -6.92
N ARG A 57 -12.00 6.76 -6.31
CA ARG A 57 -12.69 7.85 -6.98
C ARG A 57 -11.78 9.05 -7.12
N ASN A 58 -11.80 9.70 -8.29
CA ASN A 58 -11.10 10.96 -8.50
C ASN A 58 -11.87 12.13 -7.87
N ARG A 59 -11.30 13.34 -7.94
CA ARG A 59 -11.90 14.58 -7.39
C ARG A 59 -13.30 14.91 -7.95
N VAL A 60 -13.62 14.40 -9.14
CA VAL A 60 -14.90 14.60 -9.83
C VAL A 60 -15.92 13.52 -9.45
N GLY A 61 -15.47 12.47 -8.73
CA GLY A 61 -16.27 11.36 -8.23
C GLY A 61 -16.35 10.17 -9.19
N GLU A 62 -15.57 10.17 -10.26
CA GLU A 62 -15.52 9.07 -11.22
C GLU A 62 -14.69 7.91 -10.69
N ALA A 63 -15.11 6.68 -10.98
CA ALA A 63 -14.35 5.50 -10.61
C ALA A 63 -13.10 5.37 -11.49
N VAL A 64 -11.94 5.24 -10.86
CA VAL A 64 -10.63 5.14 -11.51
C VAL A 64 -9.85 3.97 -10.95
N GLU A 65 -9.00 3.40 -11.79
CA GLU A 65 -7.96 2.43 -11.41
C GLU A 65 -6.61 3.14 -11.56
N LEU A 66 -5.87 3.18 -10.45
CA LEU A 66 -4.58 3.85 -10.32
C LEU A 66 -3.49 2.79 -10.19
N GLU A 67 -2.41 2.97 -10.93
CA GLU A 67 -1.17 2.22 -10.79
C GLU A 67 -0.09 3.18 -10.31
N MET A 68 0.53 2.86 -9.18
CA MET A 68 1.50 3.72 -8.51
C MET A 68 2.80 2.98 -8.27
N ASP A 69 3.94 3.65 -8.44
CA ASP A 69 5.25 3.08 -8.18
C ASP A 69 5.43 2.77 -6.68
N LEU A 70 5.89 1.54 -6.41
CA LEU A 70 5.95 0.93 -5.10
C LEU A 70 7.04 1.51 -4.19
N TYR A 71 7.96 2.32 -4.71
CA TYR A 71 9.06 2.91 -3.94
C TYR A 71 8.95 4.43 -3.82
N THR A 72 8.46 5.09 -4.86
CA THR A 72 8.40 6.55 -4.97
C THR A 72 7.00 7.10 -4.69
N GLY A 73 5.95 6.28 -4.85
CA GLY A 73 4.57 6.75 -4.74
C GLY A 73 4.10 7.59 -5.94
N ILE A 74 4.86 7.62 -7.04
CA ILE A 74 4.44 8.34 -8.25
C ILE A 74 3.33 7.55 -8.95
N ILE A 75 2.22 8.21 -9.27
CA ILE A 75 1.16 7.63 -10.11
C ILE A 75 1.71 7.43 -11.52
N LEU A 76 1.80 6.18 -11.96
CA LEU A 76 2.29 5.77 -13.28
C LEU A 76 1.15 5.78 -14.31
N HIS A 77 -0.04 5.34 -13.90
CA HIS A 77 -1.21 5.27 -14.76
C HIS A 77 -2.51 5.56 -14.00
N GLU A 78 -3.42 6.25 -14.68
CA GLU A 78 -4.81 6.42 -14.24
C GLU A 78 -5.73 5.99 -15.39
N LYS A 79 -6.59 5.02 -15.10
CA LYS A 79 -7.59 4.53 -16.05
C LYS A 79 -9.00 4.74 -15.49
N MET A 80 -9.81 5.51 -16.22
CA MET A 80 -11.24 5.62 -15.90
C MET A 80 -11.93 4.28 -16.09
N HIS A 81 -12.67 3.85 -15.08
CA HIS A 81 -13.51 2.68 -15.16
C HIS A 81 -14.87 3.10 -15.74
N SER A 82 -14.94 3.27 -17.06
CA SER A 82 -16.20 3.44 -17.77
C SER A 82 -17.04 2.18 -17.59
N THR A 83 -18.11 2.26 -16.81
CA THR A 83 -19.18 1.27 -16.89
C THR A 83 -19.85 1.45 -18.26
N GLU A 84 -19.46 0.66 -19.25
CA GLU A 84 -20.32 0.39 -20.39
C GLU A 84 -21.58 -0.28 -19.84
N ILE A 85 -22.65 0.50 -19.74
CA ILE A 85 -23.99 -0.02 -19.51
C ILE A 85 -24.38 -0.68 -20.84
N GLN A 86 -24.30 -2.01 -20.91
CA GLN A 86 -25.00 -2.80 -21.92
C GLN A 86 -26.46 -2.98 -21.51
#